data_AF-A0A2V8RCK5-F1
#
_entry.id   AF-A0A2V8RCK5-F1
#
_cell.length_a   1.000
_cell.length_b   1.000
_cell.length_c   1.000
_cell.angle_alpha   90.00
_cell.angle_beta   90.00
_cell.angle_gamma   90.00
#
_symmetry.space_group_name_H-M   'P 1'
#
loop_
_entity.id
_entity.type
_entity.pdbx_description
1 polymer ?
#
loop_
_entity_poly.entity_id
_entity_poly.type
_entity_poly.pdbx_seq_one_letter_code
_entity_poly.pdbx_strand_id
1 'polypeptide(L)'
;MFSLPSALAIVALLLGGYAASAQTAAPAAGACKVNTPQGAAPAQPSAPNVTTGIRITVTGPDGKPLQRKRFYLLQRSARASDADAFSAAPRREEFLQGASPQLREWLAKHDCDTLYCPEYESEYADAVKTVPEFKRAYEEGQRKYHNDKLALKWITVNFPLKNVRTEYFKRKRAWLEQAAQKAGRVSSVMTDEKGAAYFTGIKPGGYYISNLMPLGTGGILWDCQVTALPPIPKQIHSVLVELSAPRQQAAGSGN
;
A
#
# COMPACT_ATOMS: atom_id res chain seq x y z
N MET A 1 76.25 24.81 -21.21
CA MET A 1 75.26 25.58 -20.42
C MET A 1 73.89 25.28 -21.01
N PHE A 2 72.98 24.82 -20.14
CA PHE A 2 71.57 24.43 -20.34
C PHE A 2 70.73 25.62 -20.90
N SER A 3 69.52 25.54 -21.45
CA SER A 3 68.35 24.67 -21.26
C SER A 3 67.32 24.98 -22.38
N LEU A 4 66.50 24.00 -22.81
CA LEU A 4 65.30 24.21 -23.62
C LEU A 4 64.10 24.71 -22.77
N PRO A 5 63.09 25.38 -23.35
CA PRO A 5 61.79 25.59 -22.70
C PRO A 5 60.76 24.52 -23.13
N SER A 6 60.06 24.02 -22.11
CA SER A 6 59.05 22.97 -22.15
C SER A 6 57.74 23.40 -22.82
N ALA A 7 57.22 22.52 -23.68
CA ALA A 7 55.83 22.55 -24.15
C ALA A 7 54.91 21.91 -23.10
N LEU A 8 53.95 22.67 -22.58
CA LEU A 8 52.91 22.21 -21.66
C LEU A 8 51.68 21.82 -22.48
N ALA A 9 51.43 20.52 -22.61
CA ALA A 9 50.19 19.98 -23.14
C ALA A 9 49.16 19.83 -22.00
N ILE A 10 48.06 20.58 -22.08
CA ILE A 10 46.92 20.48 -21.16
C ILE A 10 46.03 19.32 -21.66
N VAL A 11 46.00 18.23 -20.91
CA VAL A 11 45.05 17.12 -21.11
C VAL A 11 43.78 17.43 -20.31
N ALA A 12 42.71 17.82 -21.01
CA ALA A 12 41.39 17.97 -20.42
C ALA A 12 40.71 16.59 -20.32
N LEU A 13 40.68 16.01 -19.11
CA LEU A 13 39.89 14.82 -18.79
C LEU A 13 38.42 15.20 -18.64
N LEU A 14 37.62 14.94 -19.68
CA LEU A 14 36.16 14.96 -19.64
C LEU A 14 35.66 13.68 -18.96
N LEU A 15 35.49 13.70 -17.64
CA LEU A 15 34.75 12.67 -16.92
C LEU A 15 33.24 12.89 -17.10
N GLY A 16 32.69 12.30 -18.16
CA GLY A 16 31.25 12.18 -18.36
C GLY A 16 30.65 11.23 -17.33
N GLY A 17 30.12 11.79 -16.24
CA GLY A 17 29.31 11.06 -15.26
C GLY A 17 27.98 10.66 -15.89
N TYR A 18 27.87 9.40 -16.32
CA TYR A 18 26.59 8.79 -16.66
C TYR A 18 25.76 8.65 -15.37
N ALA A 19 24.83 9.57 -15.16
CA ALA A 19 23.79 9.41 -14.15
C ALA A 19 22.84 8.30 -14.62
N ALA A 20 22.99 7.10 -14.07
CA ALA A 20 22.05 6.02 -14.24
C ALA A 20 20.72 6.43 -13.57
N SER A 21 19.78 6.94 -14.34
CA SER A 21 18.41 7.13 -13.90
C SER A 21 17.79 5.75 -13.68
N ALA A 22 17.65 5.37 -12.41
CA ALA A 22 16.94 4.15 -12.00
C ALA A 22 15.49 4.23 -12.49
N GLN A 23 15.17 3.50 -13.55
CA GLN A 23 13.79 3.33 -14.02
C GLN A 23 13.03 2.57 -12.94
N THR A 24 12.10 3.26 -12.28
CA THR A 24 11.24 2.64 -11.27
C THR A 24 10.29 1.68 -11.97
N ALA A 25 10.41 0.38 -11.69
CA ALA A 25 9.54 -0.64 -12.24
C ALA A 25 8.06 -0.34 -11.95
N ALA A 26 7.19 -0.59 -12.93
CA ALA A 26 5.75 -0.47 -12.78
C ALA A 26 5.24 -1.46 -11.71
N PRO A 27 4.15 -1.13 -10.98
CA PRO A 27 3.60 -2.03 -9.96
C PRO A 27 3.09 -3.33 -10.57
N ALA A 28 3.24 -4.43 -9.85
CA ALA A 28 2.74 -5.73 -10.27
C ALA A 28 1.20 -5.71 -10.32
N ALA A 29 0.60 -6.30 -11.36
CA ALA A 29 -0.85 -6.44 -11.44
C ALA A 29 -1.32 -7.56 -10.52
N GLY A 30 -2.26 -7.23 -9.62
CA GLY A 30 -2.94 -8.24 -8.80
C GLY A 30 -3.93 -9.05 -9.64
N ALA A 31 -4.12 -10.34 -9.30
CA ALA A 31 -5.12 -11.18 -9.92
C ALA A 31 -6.50 -10.94 -9.29
N CYS A 32 -7.54 -11.03 -10.13
CA CYS A 32 -8.93 -10.84 -9.74
C CYS A 32 -9.75 -12.04 -10.20
N LYS A 33 -10.43 -12.72 -9.27
CA LYS A 33 -11.38 -13.77 -9.60
C LYS A 33 -12.76 -13.36 -9.11
N VAL A 34 -13.64 -13.08 -10.06
CA VAL A 34 -15.04 -12.69 -9.79
C VAL A 34 -15.90 -13.94 -9.79
N ASN A 35 -16.49 -14.26 -8.63
CA ASN A 35 -17.41 -15.36 -8.46
C ASN A 35 -18.84 -14.80 -8.34
N THR A 36 -19.65 -15.03 -9.36
CA THR A 36 -21.09 -14.69 -9.36
C THR A 36 -21.91 -15.93 -8.99
N PRO A 37 -22.86 -15.85 -8.04
CA PRO A 37 -23.74 -16.95 -7.69
C PRO A 37 -24.51 -17.48 -8.91
N GLN A 38 -24.64 -18.80 -9.02
CA GLN A 38 -25.45 -19.45 -10.07
C GLN A 38 -26.91 -19.00 -9.92
N GLY A 39 -27.48 -18.42 -10.99
CA GLY A 39 -28.85 -17.89 -11.02
C GLY A 39 -28.96 -16.36 -11.03
N ALA A 40 -27.83 -15.64 -10.87
CA ALA A 40 -27.82 -14.19 -11.03
C ALA A 40 -27.69 -13.82 -12.52
N ALA A 41 -28.82 -13.53 -13.17
CA ALA A 41 -28.82 -13.00 -14.53
C ALA A 41 -28.46 -11.50 -14.54
N PRO A 42 -27.75 -11.00 -15.57
CA PRO A 42 -27.62 -9.56 -15.78
C PRO A 42 -29.01 -8.97 -16.02
N ALA A 43 -29.58 -8.31 -15.01
CA ALA A 43 -30.95 -7.81 -15.10
C ALA A 43 -31.04 -6.49 -15.87
N GLN A 44 -32.16 -6.36 -16.57
CA GLN A 44 -32.77 -5.15 -17.14
C GLN A 44 -32.71 -3.91 -16.21
N PRO A 45 -32.90 -2.69 -16.75
CA PRO A 45 -32.84 -1.43 -15.99
C PRO A 45 -33.56 -1.56 -14.64
N SER A 46 -32.78 -1.53 -13.57
CA SER A 46 -33.25 -1.77 -12.21
C SER A 46 -34.18 -0.64 -11.79
N ALA A 47 -35.24 -0.97 -11.04
CA ALA A 47 -36.08 0.04 -10.39
C ALA A 47 -35.21 1.02 -9.56
N PRO A 48 -35.58 2.31 -9.49
CA PRO A 48 -34.70 3.39 -9.02
C PRO A 48 -34.15 3.25 -7.58
N ASN A 49 -34.68 2.33 -6.78
CA ASN A 49 -34.33 2.13 -5.36
C ASN A 49 -33.73 0.76 -5.03
N VAL A 50 -33.32 -0.03 -6.03
CA VAL A 50 -32.69 -1.33 -5.77
C VAL A 50 -31.21 -1.14 -5.44
N THR A 51 -30.80 -1.55 -4.24
CA THR A 51 -29.40 -1.59 -3.83
C THR A 51 -28.91 -3.02 -3.62
N THR A 52 -27.63 -3.25 -3.86
CA THR A 52 -26.95 -4.54 -3.73
C THR A 52 -25.63 -4.38 -2.97
N GLY A 53 -24.84 -5.45 -2.90
CA GLY A 53 -23.52 -5.42 -2.31
C GLY A 53 -22.51 -6.33 -3.01
N ILE A 54 -21.23 -6.01 -2.82
CA ILE A 54 -20.10 -6.82 -3.27
C ILE A 54 -19.27 -7.17 -2.05
N ARG A 55 -18.97 -8.47 -1.89
CA ARG A 55 -17.98 -8.94 -0.93
C ARG A 55 -16.64 -9.09 -1.63
N ILE A 56 -15.58 -8.61 -0.99
CA ILE A 56 -14.21 -8.89 -1.41
C ILE A 56 -13.50 -9.74 -0.36
N THR A 57 -12.60 -10.61 -0.82
CA THR A 57 -11.62 -11.33 0.00
C THR A 57 -10.25 -11.10 -0.60
N VAL A 58 -9.30 -10.66 0.21
CA VAL A 58 -7.98 -10.23 -0.28
C VAL A 58 -6.88 -11.07 0.35
N THR A 59 -6.03 -11.66 -0.49
CA THR A 59 -4.90 -12.49 -0.08
C THR A 59 -3.57 -11.92 -0.57
N GLY A 60 -2.58 -11.94 0.32
CA GLY A 60 -1.24 -11.46 0.08
C GLY A 60 -0.36 -12.48 -0.67
N PRO A 61 0.89 -12.10 -0.98
CA PRO A 61 1.85 -12.99 -1.65
C PRO A 61 2.15 -14.28 -0.90
N ASP A 62 2.05 -14.24 0.43
CA ASP A 62 2.23 -15.38 1.34
C ASP A 62 0.97 -16.25 1.49
N GLY A 63 -0.09 -15.92 0.74
CA GLY A 63 -1.39 -16.59 0.82
C GLY A 63 -2.21 -16.23 2.06
N LYS A 64 -1.72 -15.34 2.93
CA LYS A 64 -2.46 -14.92 4.12
C LYS A 64 -3.47 -13.81 3.80
N PRO A 65 -4.53 -13.67 4.59
CA PRO A 65 -5.47 -12.57 4.41
C PRO A 65 -4.81 -11.20 4.62
N LEU A 66 -5.04 -10.27 3.70
CA LEU A 66 -4.56 -8.90 3.84
C LEU A 66 -5.53 -8.08 4.69
N GLN A 67 -5.14 -7.84 5.94
CA GLN A 67 -5.94 -7.12 6.92
C GLN A 67 -5.72 -5.62 6.83
N ARG A 68 -6.76 -4.84 7.16
CA ARG A 68 -6.70 -3.37 7.27
C ARG A 68 -6.10 -2.69 6.06
N LYS A 69 -6.42 -3.20 4.87
CA LYS A 69 -6.10 -2.56 3.59
C LYS A 69 -7.35 -1.89 3.05
N ARG A 70 -7.16 -0.68 2.53
CA ARG A 70 -8.26 0.13 1.98
C ARG A 70 -8.49 -0.24 0.53
N PHE A 71 -9.74 -0.52 0.20
CA PHE A 71 -10.20 -0.71 -1.17
C PHE A 71 -11.29 0.29 -1.50
N TYR A 72 -11.34 0.66 -2.76
CA TYR A 72 -12.27 1.64 -3.31
C TYR A 72 -13.12 0.96 -4.37
N LEU A 73 -14.41 1.31 -4.38
CA LEU A 73 -15.31 1.04 -5.48
C LEU A 73 -15.39 2.30 -6.34
N LEU A 74 -15.06 2.17 -7.61
CA LEU A 74 -14.87 3.27 -8.55
C LEU A 74 -15.76 3.07 -9.78
N GLN A 75 -16.20 4.16 -10.40
CA GLN A 75 -16.93 4.11 -11.66
C GLN A 75 -16.00 3.81 -12.85
N ARG A 76 -14.71 4.15 -12.73
CA ARG A 76 -13.70 3.98 -13.77
C ARG A 76 -12.46 3.30 -13.21
N SER A 77 -11.69 2.67 -14.09
CA SER A 77 -10.39 2.09 -13.76
C SER A 77 -9.47 3.13 -13.14
N ALA A 78 -8.81 2.77 -12.04
CA ALA A 78 -7.80 3.61 -11.41
C ALA A 78 -6.60 3.86 -12.33
N ARG A 79 -6.28 2.89 -13.22
CA ARG A 79 -5.22 3.01 -14.22
C ARG A 79 -5.56 3.98 -15.36
N ALA A 80 -6.84 4.10 -15.70
CA ALA A 80 -7.28 5.02 -16.74
C ALA A 80 -7.25 6.50 -16.29
N SER A 81 -7.16 6.77 -14.99
CA SER A 81 -7.18 8.13 -14.40
C SER A 81 -5.82 8.85 -14.33
N ASP A 82 -4.98 8.69 -15.35
CA ASP A 82 -3.57 9.13 -15.51
C ASP A 82 -2.54 8.20 -14.84
N ALA A 83 -1.73 7.52 -15.66
CA ALA A 83 -0.57 6.73 -15.20
C ALA A 83 0.47 7.59 -14.45
N ASP A 84 0.60 8.86 -14.84
CA ASP A 84 1.47 9.84 -14.18
C ASP A 84 1.02 10.18 -12.75
N ALA A 85 -0.25 9.94 -12.41
CA ALA A 85 -0.71 10.15 -11.04
C ALA A 85 -0.03 9.17 -10.07
N PHE A 86 0.27 7.94 -10.51
CA PHE A 86 0.91 6.92 -9.67
C PHE A 86 2.38 7.19 -9.40
N SER A 87 3.10 7.80 -10.34
CA SER A 87 4.50 8.18 -10.13
C SER A 87 4.63 9.30 -9.10
N ALA A 88 3.61 10.17 -9.01
CA ALA A 88 3.48 11.23 -8.01
C ALA A 88 2.90 10.77 -6.65
N ALA A 89 2.54 9.49 -6.51
CA ALA A 89 2.02 8.95 -5.27
C ALA A 89 3.10 9.04 -4.17
N PRO A 90 2.79 9.59 -2.98
CA PRO A 90 3.75 9.65 -1.88
C PRO A 90 4.25 8.25 -1.52
N ARG A 91 5.56 8.03 -1.67
CA ARG A 91 6.18 6.72 -1.43
C ARG A 91 6.60 6.57 0.03
N ARG A 92 6.61 5.32 0.51
CA ARG A 92 7.04 5.00 1.88
C ARG A 92 8.53 5.32 2.07
N GLU A 93 9.33 5.12 1.03
CA GLU A 93 10.77 5.33 1.04
C GLU A 93 11.15 6.81 1.18
N GLU A 94 10.39 7.72 0.55
CA GLU A 94 10.53 9.17 0.71
C GLU A 94 10.32 9.60 2.17
N PHE A 95 9.36 8.97 2.84
CA PHE A 95 9.04 9.25 4.23
C PHE A 95 10.13 8.75 5.20
N LEU A 96 10.81 7.65 4.84
CA LEU A 96 11.80 7.01 5.69
C LEU A 96 13.24 7.53 5.46
N GLN A 97 13.41 8.68 4.79
CA GLN A 97 14.72 9.29 4.56
C GLN A 97 15.48 9.69 5.85
N GLY A 98 14.79 9.81 6.99
CA GLY A 98 15.39 9.99 8.32
C GLY A 98 15.35 8.75 9.23
N ALA A 99 14.83 7.64 8.73
CA ALA A 99 14.70 6.40 9.48
C ALA A 99 15.96 5.54 9.36
N SER A 100 16.31 4.88 10.46
CA SER A 100 17.36 3.87 10.48
C SER A 100 17.05 2.75 9.49
N PRO A 101 18.06 2.08 8.91
CA PRO A 101 17.87 0.91 8.08
C PRO A 101 17.01 -0.17 8.76
N GLN A 102 17.20 -0.39 10.06
CA GLN A 102 16.47 -1.39 10.86
C GLN A 102 14.99 -1.07 10.97
N LEU A 103 14.65 0.21 11.16
CA LEU A 103 13.27 0.65 11.17
C LEU A 103 12.60 0.48 9.81
N ARG A 104 13.33 0.81 8.73
CA ARG A 104 12.83 0.63 7.35
C ARG A 104 12.54 -0.85 7.06
N GLU A 105 13.48 -1.71 7.43
CA GLU A 105 13.33 -3.15 7.30
C GLU A 105 12.17 -3.69 8.14
N TRP A 106 12.05 -3.26 9.39
CA TRP A 106 10.94 -3.65 10.25
C TRP A 106 9.59 -3.24 9.65
N LEU A 107 9.44 -1.98 9.23
CA LEU A 107 8.20 -1.50 8.60
C LEU A 107 7.89 -2.22 7.28
N ALA A 108 8.91 -2.54 6.48
CA ALA A 108 8.75 -3.30 5.24
C ALA A 108 8.30 -4.74 5.52
N LYS A 109 8.94 -5.44 6.46
CA LYS A 109 8.62 -6.81 6.87
C LYS A 109 7.17 -6.95 7.33
N HIS A 110 6.66 -5.95 8.05
CA HIS A 110 5.32 -5.95 8.62
C HIS A 110 4.26 -5.29 7.73
N ASP A 111 4.63 -4.89 6.50
CA ASP A 111 3.82 -4.08 5.59
C ASP A 111 3.02 -2.95 6.28
N CYS A 112 3.73 -2.30 7.20
CA CYS A 112 3.22 -1.26 8.05
C CYS A 112 3.40 0.09 7.37
N ASP A 113 2.29 0.70 6.94
CA ASP A 113 2.29 2.10 6.48
C ASP A 113 2.59 3.07 7.62
N THR A 114 2.38 2.63 8.85
CA THR A 114 2.55 3.42 10.07
C THR A 114 3.10 2.52 11.16
N LEU A 115 3.73 3.12 12.17
CA LEU A 115 4.23 2.38 13.33
C LEU A 115 3.10 1.78 14.17
N TYR A 116 1.88 2.30 14.03
CA TYR A 116 0.69 1.66 14.58
C TYR A 116 0.26 0.53 13.66
N CYS A 117 0.86 -0.62 13.89
CA CYS A 117 0.30 -1.90 13.48
C CYS A 117 0.00 -2.66 14.76
N PRO A 118 -1.22 -2.53 15.31
CA PRO A 118 -1.62 -3.22 16.53
C PRO A 118 -1.33 -4.72 16.50
N GLU A 119 -1.31 -5.30 15.29
CA GLU A 119 -1.06 -6.71 15.02
C GLU A 119 0.35 -7.16 15.43
N TYR A 120 1.31 -6.24 15.54
CA TYR A 120 2.72 -6.52 15.86
C TYR A 120 3.16 -5.90 17.19
N GLU A 121 2.22 -5.50 18.06
CA GLU A 121 2.55 -4.98 19.39
C GLU A 121 3.33 -5.99 20.23
N SER A 122 3.06 -7.29 20.06
CA SER A 122 3.79 -8.37 20.72
C SER A 122 5.27 -8.43 20.30
N GLU A 123 5.59 -8.00 19.07
CA GLU A 123 6.96 -8.01 18.53
C GLU A 123 7.79 -6.80 18.98
N TYR A 124 7.17 -5.77 19.60
CA TYR A 124 7.90 -4.59 20.06
C TYR A 124 8.97 -4.91 21.10
N ALA A 125 8.76 -5.90 21.96
CA ALA A 125 9.75 -6.29 22.96
C ALA A 125 11.07 -6.73 22.32
N ASP A 126 11.01 -7.40 21.16
CA ASP A 126 12.19 -7.80 20.41
C ASP A 126 12.69 -6.67 19.51
N ALA A 127 11.78 -5.93 18.89
CA ALA A 127 12.14 -4.82 18.00
C ALA A 127 12.86 -3.68 18.75
N VAL A 128 12.58 -3.45 20.03
CA VAL A 128 13.32 -2.51 20.90
C VAL A 128 14.81 -2.84 21.00
N LYS A 129 15.20 -4.10 20.82
CA LYS A 129 16.60 -4.53 20.90
C LYS A 129 17.38 -4.17 19.64
N THR A 130 16.71 -4.12 18.49
CA THR A 130 17.34 -4.02 17.17
C THR A 130 17.05 -2.71 16.44
N VAL A 131 15.93 -2.05 16.73
CA VAL A 131 15.49 -0.81 16.07
C VAL A 131 15.78 0.40 16.98
N PRO A 132 16.76 1.26 16.63
CA PRO A 132 17.19 2.38 17.48
C PRO A 132 16.07 3.34 17.90
N GLU A 133 15.11 3.60 17.00
CA GLU A 133 13.97 4.47 17.26
C GLU A 133 13.00 3.88 18.28
N PHE A 134 12.76 2.56 18.21
CA PHE A 134 11.96 1.86 19.21
C PHE A 134 12.66 1.83 20.55
N LYS A 135 13.98 1.57 20.57
CA LYS A 135 14.79 1.64 21.78
C LYS A 135 14.67 2.98 22.48
N ARG A 136 14.87 4.08 21.74
CA ARG A 136 14.78 5.44 22.28
C ARG A 136 13.39 5.76 22.83
N ALA A 137 12.34 5.41 22.09
CA ALA A 137 10.97 5.64 22.53
C ALA A 137 10.62 4.81 23.77
N TYR A 138 11.11 3.57 23.84
CA TYR A 138 10.97 2.69 25.00
C TYR A 138 11.70 3.24 26.23
N GLU A 139 12.96 3.64 26.11
CA GLU A 139 13.75 4.23 27.21
C GLU A 139 13.09 5.50 27.76
N GLU A 140 12.52 6.34 26.88
CA GLU A 140 11.78 7.51 27.31
C GLU A 140 10.47 7.15 28.02
N GLY A 141 9.74 6.15 27.50
CA GLY A 141 8.56 5.59 28.16
C GLY A 141 8.89 5.03 29.53
N GLN A 142 10.01 4.30 29.65
CA GLN A 142 10.51 3.76 30.90
C GLN A 142 10.80 4.85 31.92
N ARG A 143 11.51 5.90 31.51
CA ARG A 143 11.81 7.05 32.39
C ARG A 143 10.55 7.76 32.86
N LYS A 144 9.49 7.80 32.05
CA LYS A 144 8.24 8.52 32.34
C LYS A 144 7.25 7.70 33.18
N TYR A 145 7.15 6.41 32.92
CA TYR A 145 6.10 5.55 33.48
C TYR A 145 6.61 4.53 34.48
N HIS A 146 7.92 4.28 34.54
CA HIS A 146 8.55 3.26 35.37
C HIS A 146 7.86 1.89 35.27
N ASN A 147 7.43 1.54 34.06
CA ASN A 147 6.63 0.36 33.78
C ASN A 147 6.83 -0.13 32.35
N ASP A 148 7.36 -1.34 32.20
CA ASP A 148 7.71 -1.96 30.91
C ASP A 148 6.52 -2.05 29.95
N LYS A 149 5.35 -2.44 30.47
CA LYS A 149 4.14 -2.60 29.65
C LYS A 149 3.67 -1.24 29.11
N LEU A 150 3.72 -0.18 29.91
CA LEU A 150 3.41 1.17 29.47
C LEU A 150 4.48 1.72 28.53
N ALA A 151 5.76 1.43 28.78
CA ALA A 151 6.86 1.85 27.93
C ALA A 151 6.78 1.22 26.52
N LEU A 152 6.44 -0.07 26.42
CA LEU A 152 6.20 -0.73 25.13
C LEU A 152 5.02 -0.10 24.38
N LYS A 153 3.91 0.18 25.08
CA LYS A 153 2.77 0.89 24.49
C LYS A 153 3.14 2.32 24.05
N TRP A 154 4.08 2.95 24.73
CA TRP A 154 4.53 4.32 24.45
C TRP A 154 5.33 4.47 23.15
N ILE A 155 5.93 3.38 22.64
CA ILE A 155 6.71 3.37 21.39
C ILE A 155 5.93 4.01 20.24
N THR A 156 4.65 3.69 20.14
CA THR A 156 3.79 4.17 19.06
C THR A 156 3.37 5.64 19.23
N VAL A 157 3.30 6.12 20.48
CA VAL A 157 2.87 7.47 20.85
C VAL A 157 4.00 8.48 20.73
N ASN A 158 5.23 8.09 21.07
CA ASN A 158 6.37 8.98 21.13
C ASN A 158 7.51 8.59 20.19
N PHE A 159 7.17 8.58 18.90
CA PHE A 159 8.13 8.25 17.88
C PHE A 159 8.97 9.47 17.44
N PRO A 160 10.30 9.34 17.25
CA PRO A 160 11.17 10.48 16.91
C PRO A 160 10.88 11.16 15.55
N LEU A 161 10.00 10.61 14.71
CA LEU A 161 9.61 11.19 13.40
C LEU A 161 8.17 11.77 13.36
N LYS A 162 7.63 12.30 14.45
CA LYS A 162 6.20 12.75 14.54
C LYS A 162 5.77 13.74 13.45
N ASN A 163 6.61 14.74 13.16
CA ASN A 163 6.26 15.80 12.20
C ASN A 163 6.25 15.27 10.77
N VAL A 164 7.32 14.54 10.40
CA VAL A 164 7.45 13.89 9.08
C VAL A 164 6.26 12.97 8.84
N ARG A 165 5.84 12.24 9.89
CA ARG A 165 4.74 11.28 9.84
C ARG A 165 3.42 11.97 9.53
N THR A 166 3.13 13.06 10.22
CA THR A 166 1.87 13.80 10.06
C THR A 166 1.73 14.34 8.64
N GLU A 167 2.79 14.92 8.10
CA GLU A 167 2.76 15.49 6.74
C GLU A 167 2.67 14.41 5.66
N TYR A 168 3.36 13.26 5.82
CA TYR A 168 3.19 12.13 4.92
C TYR A 168 1.74 11.64 4.87
N PHE A 169 1.07 11.47 6.03
CA PHE A 169 -0.32 11.02 6.05
C PHE A 169 -1.28 12.04 5.43
N LYS A 170 -1.05 13.33 5.66
CA LYS A 170 -1.83 14.39 5.01
C LYS A 170 -1.68 14.32 3.49
N ARG A 171 -0.44 14.24 2.99
CA ARG A 171 -0.14 14.14 1.55
C ARG A 171 -0.71 12.87 0.94
N LYS A 172 -0.49 11.70 1.57
CA LYS A 172 -1.02 10.40 1.12
C LYS A 172 -2.54 10.41 1.07
N ARG A 173 -3.19 10.93 2.12
CA ARG A 173 -4.65 11.06 2.17
C ARG A 173 -5.17 11.99 1.07
N ALA A 174 -4.54 13.16 0.89
CA ALA A 174 -4.92 14.11 -0.15
C ALA A 174 -4.79 13.51 -1.55
N TRP A 175 -3.68 12.81 -1.81
CA TRP A 175 -3.45 12.10 -3.07
C TRP A 175 -4.50 10.99 -3.29
N LEU A 176 -4.77 10.16 -2.28
CA LEU A 176 -5.76 9.07 -2.37
C LEU A 176 -7.17 9.63 -2.63
N GLU A 177 -7.54 10.71 -1.96
CA GLU A 177 -8.82 11.39 -2.18
C GLU A 177 -8.92 11.89 -3.63
N GLN A 178 -7.90 12.60 -4.10
CA GLN A 178 -7.87 13.12 -5.47
C GLN A 178 -7.94 12.00 -6.52
N ALA A 179 -7.15 10.93 -6.35
CA ALA A 179 -7.15 9.78 -7.24
C ALA A 179 -8.52 9.09 -7.25
N ALA A 180 -9.13 8.88 -6.08
CA ALA A 180 -10.45 8.28 -5.97
C ALA A 180 -11.52 9.14 -6.67
N GLN A 181 -11.49 10.46 -6.47
CA GLN A 181 -12.43 11.39 -7.10
C GLN A 181 -12.29 11.38 -8.62
N LYS A 182 -11.05 11.42 -9.14
CA LYS A 182 -10.79 11.27 -10.57
C LYS A 182 -11.37 9.98 -11.13
N ALA A 183 -11.27 8.86 -10.42
CA ALA A 183 -11.85 7.59 -10.85
C ALA A 183 -13.36 7.44 -10.60
N GLY A 184 -14.04 8.48 -10.08
CA GLY A 184 -15.47 8.46 -9.77
C GLY A 184 -15.77 7.58 -8.55
N ARG A 185 -15.19 7.92 -7.40
CA ARG A 185 -15.38 7.19 -6.14
C ARG A 185 -16.85 7.01 -5.82
N VAL A 186 -17.25 5.75 -5.66
CA VAL A 186 -18.58 5.36 -5.16
C VAL A 186 -18.52 5.14 -3.65
N SER A 187 -17.57 4.33 -3.19
CA SER A 187 -17.40 3.99 -1.77
C SER A 187 -15.97 3.52 -1.48
N SER A 188 -15.62 3.40 -0.20
CA SER A 188 -14.36 2.79 0.24
C SER A 188 -14.57 1.96 1.49
N VAL A 189 -13.83 0.86 1.60
CA VAL A 189 -13.91 -0.08 2.73
C VAL A 189 -12.52 -0.49 3.19
N MET A 190 -12.45 -0.96 4.43
CA MET A 190 -11.25 -1.57 5.01
C MET A 190 -11.47 -3.06 5.16
N THR A 191 -10.46 -3.87 4.84
CA THR A 191 -10.50 -5.31 5.12
C THR A 191 -10.40 -5.60 6.62
N ASP A 192 -11.13 -6.61 7.07
CA ASP A 192 -11.10 -7.13 8.44
C ASP A 192 -9.91 -8.08 8.67
N GLU A 193 -9.86 -8.72 9.84
CA GLU A 193 -8.84 -9.70 10.24
C GLU A 193 -8.77 -10.93 9.31
N LYS A 194 -9.85 -11.21 8.57
CA LYS A 194 -9.94 -12.30 7.60
C LYS A 194 -9.70 -11.82 6.17
N GLY A 195 -9.22 -10.58 5.99
CA GLY A 195 -9.00 -9.98 4.69
C GLY A 195 -10.28 -9.72 3.90
N ALA A 196 -11.44 -9.70 4.56
CA ALA A 196 -12.73 -9.53 3.92
C ALA A 196 -13.27 -8.11 4.08
N ALA A 197 -14.01 -7.62 3.09
CA ALA A 197 -14.76 -6.37 3.19
C ALA A 197 -16.03 -6.40 2.34
N TYR A 198 -16.96 -5.48 2.62
CA TYR A 198 -18.27 -5.44 1.99
C TYR A 198 -18.60 -4.03 1.50
N PHE A 199 -18.77 -3.87 0.20
CA PHE A 199 -19.45 -2.71 -0.36
C PHE A 199 -20.95 -2.98 -0.31
N THR A 200 -21.73 -2.10 0.33
CA THR A 200 -23.18 -2.24 0.49
C THR A 200 -23.89 -0.97 0.04
N GLY A 201 -25.19 -1.06 -0.23
CA GLY A 201 -25.99 0.11 -0.62
C GLY A 201 -25.65 0.64 -2.02
N ILE A 202 -25.01 -0.18 -2.86
CA ILE A 202 -24.59 0.23 -4.20
C ILE A 202 -25.68 -0.11 -5.22
N LYS A 203 -25.80 0.69 -6.29
CA LYS A 203 -26.72 0.35 -7.38
C LYS A 203 -26.16 -0.83 -8.20
N PRO A 204 -27.00 -1.66 -8.83
CA PRO A 204 -26.54 -2.60 -9.83
C PRO A 204 -25.83 -1.87 -10.99
N GLY A 205 -24.76 -2.45 -11.53
CA GLY A 205 -23.98 -1.81 -12.59
C GLY A 205 -22.52 -2.25 -12.64
N GLY A 206 -21.77 -1.73 -13.62
CA GLY A 206 -20.33 -1.95 -13.76
C GLY A 206 -19.52 -1.01 -12.87
N TYR A 207 -18.51 -1.55 -12.20
CA TYR A 207 -17.60 -0.84 -11.31
C TYR A 207 -16.18 -1.38 -11.42
N TYR A 208 -15.25 -0.69 -10.75
CA TYR A 208 -13.88 -1.13 -10.53
C TYR A 208 -13.58 -1.21 -9.04
N ILE A 209 -12.92 -2.28 -8.62
CA ILE A 209 -12.36 -2.43 -7.26
C ILE A 209 -10.86 -2.20 -7.34
N SER A 210 -10.37 -1.21 -6.59
CA SER A 210 -8.95 -0.89 -6.57
C SER A 210 -8.44 -0.48 -5.19
N ASN A 211 -7.18 -0.76 -4.90
CA ASN A 211 -6.46 -0.18 -3.76
C ASN A 211 -5.91 1.23 -4.04
N LEU A 212 -6.07 1.75 -5.27
CA LEU A 212 -5.57 3.04 -5.78
C LEU A 212 -4.07 3.27 -5.72
N MET A 213 -3.35 2.56 -4.86
CA MET A 213 -1.91 2.69 -4.67
C MET A 213 -1.32 1.31 -4.40
N PRO A 214 -0.18 0.96 -5.03
CA PRO A 214 0.52 -0.30 -4.78
C PRO A 214 0.75 -0.54 -3.28
N LEU A 215 0.48 -1.76 -2.79
CA LEU A 215 0.79 -2.14 -1.41
C LEU A 215 2.22 -2.63 -1.29
N GLY A 216 3.04 -1.97 -0.48
CA GLY A 216 4.41 -2.38 -0.17
C GLY A 216 5.43 -2.07 -1.28
N THR A 217 6.68 -2.49 -1.05
CA THR A 217 7.80 -2.29 -1.97
C THR A 217 7.72 -3.30 -3.13
N GLY A 218 7.69 -2.81 -4.38
CA GLY A 218 7.31 -3.63 -5.55
C GLY A 218 5.79 -3.86 -5.68
N GLY A 219 5.01 -2.99 -5.04
CA GLY A 219 3.65 -3.26 -4.62
C GLY A 219 2.65 -3.68 -5.69
N ILE A 220 1.63 -4.39 -5.22
CA ILE A 220 0.58 -4.93 -6.07
C ILE A 220 -0.53 -3.90 -6.21
N LEU A 221 -0.92 -3.63 -7.46
CA LEU A 221 -2.09 -2.82 -7.79
C LEU A 221 -3.20 -3.73 -8.31
N TRP A 222 -4.28 -3.83 -7.54
CA TRP A 222 -5.54 -4.39 -8.00
C TRP A 222 -6.37 -3.27 -8.64
N ASP A 223 -6.93 -3.54 -9.81
CA ASP A 223 -7.83 -2.64 -10.52
C ASP A 223 -8.80 -3.50 -11.35
N CYS A 224 -9.73 -4.13 -10.63
CA CYS A 224 -10.56 -5.22 -11.15
C CYS A 224 -11.92 -4.71 -11.56
N GLN A 225 -12.32 -4.96 -12.81
CA GLN A 225 -13.70 -4.72 -13.23
C GLN A 225 -14.64 -5.73 -12.56
N VAL A 226 -15.76 -5.24 -12.03
CA VAL A 226 -16.80 -6.05 -11.39
C VAL A 226 -18.17 -5.54 -11.80
N THR A 227 -19.12 -6.44 -11.99
CA THR A 227 -20.52 -6.09 -12.25
C THR A 227 -21.33 -6.39 -11.00
N ALA A 228 -21.81 -5.36 -10.32
CA ALA A 228 -22.74 -5.50 -9.21
C ALA A 228 -24.10 -5.98 -9.74
N LEU A 229 -24.48 -7.21 -9.37
CA LEU A 229 -25.74 -7.81 -9.78
C LEU A 229 -26.87 -7.38 -8.83
N PRO A 230 -28.15 -7.42 -9.25
CA PRO A 230 -29.28 -7.19 -8.36
C PRO A 230 -29.21 -8.03 -7.08
N PRO A 231 -29.81 -7.55 -5.97
CA PRO A 231 -29.77 -8.27 -4.70
C PRO A 231 -30.44 -9.62 -4.84
N ILE A 232 -29.80 -10.64 -4.27
CA ILE A 232 -30.38 -11.98 -4.14
C ILE A 232 -31.17 -11.99 -2.82
N PRO A 233 -32.42 -12.50 -2.79
CA PRO A 233 -33.20 -12.57 -1.56
C PRO A 233 -32.41 -13.21 -0.42
N LYS A 234 -32.44 -12.58 0.75
CA LYS A 234 -31.74 -13.02 1.98
C LYS A 234 -30.20 -12.98 1.91
N GLN A 235 -29.60 -12.33 0.91
CA GLN A 235 -28.15 -12.12 0.83
C GLN A 235 -27.79 -10.62 0.87
N ILE A 236 -26.72 -10.29 1.60
CA ILE A 236 -26.22 -8.91 1.75
C ILE A 236 -25.38 -8.48 0.52
N HIS A 237 -24.85 -9.45 -0.23
CA HIS A 237 -24.06 -9.24 -1.43
C HIS A 237 -24.48 -10.22 -2.52
N SER A 238 -24.34 -9.80 -3.78
CA SER A 238 -24.65 -10.62 -4.95
C SER A 238 -23.40 -11.08 -5.70
N VAL A 239 -22.22 -10.61 -5.29
CA VAL A 239 -20.94 -10.89 -5.95
C VAL A 239 -19.85 -11.10 -4.90
N LEU A 240 -19.02 -12.12 -5.10
CA LEU A 240 -17.78 -12.34 -4.37
C LEU A 240 -16.60 -12.07 -5.29
N VAL A 241 -15.63 -11.26 -4.86
CA VAL A 241 -14.39 -11.01 -5.59
C VAL A 241 -13.21 -11.45 -4.75
N GLU A 242 -12.44 -12.39 -5.28
CA GLU A 242 -11.17 -12.83 -4.71
C GLU A 242 -10.04 -12.03 -5.37
N LEU A 243 -9.31 -11.27 -4.55
CA LEU A 243 -8.17 -10.48 -4.94
C LEU A 243 -6.91 -11.17 -4.42
N SER A 244 -6.03 -11.62 -5.32
CA SER A 244 -4.80 -12.32 -4.93
C SER A 244 -3.56 -11.67 -5.52
N ALA A 245 -2.48 -11.71 -4.75
CA ALA A 245 -1.16 -11.36 -5.23
C ALA A 245 -0.67 -12.35 -6.30
N PRO A 246 0.10 -11.91 -7.31
CA PRO A 246 0.81 -12.85 -8.17
C PRO A 246 1.76 -13.69 -7.30
N ARG A 247 1.77 -15.02 -7.49
CA ARG A 247 2.74 -15.89 -6.82
C ARG A 247 4.14 -15.42 -7.19
N GLN A 248 4.98 -15.13 -6.20
CA GLN A 248 6.42 -15.00 -6.44
C GLN A 248 6.88 -16.34 -7.00
N GLN A 249 7.35 -16.35 -8.24
CA GLN A 249 8.05 -17.52 -8.76
C GLN A 249 9.23 -17.74 -7.83
N ALA A 250 9.30 -18.91 -7.17
CA ALA A 250 10.45 -19.27 -6.37
C ALA A 250 11.67 -19.07 -7.26
N ALA A 251 12.54 -18.14 -6.89
CA ALA A 251 13.79 -17.92 -7.60
C ALA A 251 14.48 -19.28 -7.63
N GLY A 252 14.53 -19.88 -8.83
CA GLY A 252 15.16 -21.16 -9.02
C GLY A 252 16.58 -21.04 -8.52
N SER A 253 16.89 -21.79 -7.47
CA SER A 253 18.25 -22.09 -7.06
C SER A 253 18.90 -22.82 -8.24
N GLY A 254 19.41 -22.06 -9.20
CA GLY A 254 20.28 -22.56 -10.25
C GLY A 254 21.57 -22.99 -9.56
N ASN A 255 21.73 -24.31 -9.43
CA ASN A 255 23.00 -24.95 -9.12
C ASN A 255 24.02 -24.70 -10.24
#